data_AF-A0A2M9C071-F1
#
_entry.id   AF-A0A2M9C071-F1
#
_cell.length_a   1.000
_cell.length_b   1.000
_cell.length_c   1.000
_cell.angle_alpha   90.00
_cell.angle_beta   90.00
_cell.angle_gamma   90.00
#
_symmetry.space_group_name_H-M   'P 1'
#
loop_
_entity.id
_entity.type
_entity.pdbx_description
1 polymer ?
#
loop_
_entity_poly.entity_id
_entity_poly.type
_entity_poly.pdbx_seq_one_letter_code
_entity_poly.pdbx_strand_id
1 'polypeptide(L)'
;MTDYLNDERDFAPFDEARGDAIRTALMAHVAEGAKKPARKRRRIITIVVPSVLLAIAVTGATLWLVKPVTDQGAVHCFARAEIDWFGGFPGATVSAAAPNAEQVPVDDAIALCTQVWKDGLLDPEVADGTPQGPDGRPIVNERRDSPVPDPLTVCVMRDGTAAVLPGPATICSRAGLASRQER
;
A
#
# COMPACT_ATOMS: atom_id res chain seq x y z
N MET A 1 34.26 20.33 -31.05
CA MET A 1 34.62 18.98 -30.55
C MET A 1 33.45 18.54 -29.68
N THR A 2 32.44 17.97 -30.33
CA THR A 2 31.14 17.62 -29.78
C THR A 2 30.82 16.23 -30.33
N ASP A 3 30.71 15.24 -29.46
CA ASP A 3 29.61 14.26 -29.47
C ASP A 3 29.78 13.27 -28.30
N TYR A 4 28.81 13.25 -27.40
CA TYR A 4 28.63 12.26 -26.34
C TYR A 4 27.16 11.83 -26.38
N LEU A 5 26.80 10.99 -27.34
CA LEU A 5 25.51 10.31 -27.42
C LEU A 5 25.72 8.91 -27.99
N ASN A 6 25.74 7.89 -27.12
CA ASN A 6 25.07 6.59 -27.31
C ASN A 6 25.39 5.65 -26.15
N ASP A 7 24.46 5.56 -25.20
CA ASP A 7 24.35 4.44 -24.25
C ASP A 7 23.02 3.74 -24.56
N GLU A 8 23.04 2.90 -25.60
CA GLU A 8 21.93 1.99 -25.93
C GLU A 8 21.97 0.83 -24.94
N ARG A 9 21.11 0.92 -23.92
CA ARG A 9 20.83 -0.19 -23.00
C ARG A 9 20.24 -1.35 -23.79
N ASP A 10 20.97 -2.45 -23.79
CA ASP A 10 20.67 -3.75 -24.36
C ASP A 10 19.34 -4.31 -23.82
N PHE A 11 18.24 -4.08 -24.54
CA PHE A 11 16.97 -4.75 -24.29
C PHE A 11 17.00 -6.10 -24.98
N ALA A 12 17.27 -7.17 -24.22
CA ALA A 12 17.16 -8.53 -24.73
C ALA A 12 15.79 -8.73 -25.40
N PRO A 13 15.75 -9.16 -26.68
CA PRO A 13 14.49 -9.34 -27.39
C PRO A 13 13.66 -10.44 -26.71
N PHE A 14 12.35 -10.22 -26.61
CA PHE A 14 11.40 -11.23 -26.18
C PHE A 14 11.54 -12.46 -27.09
N ASP A 15 12.04 -13.56 -26.53
CA ASP A 15 12.17 -14.82 -27.24
C ASP A 15 10.78 -15.41 -27.49
N GLU A 16 10.43 -15.52 -28.77
CA GLU A 16 9.14 -16.02 -29.26
C GLU A 16 8.87 -17.45 -28.74
N ALA A 17 9.93 -18.25 -28.54
CA ALA A 17 9.83 -19.58 -27.95
C ALA A 17 9.36 -19.55 -26.48
N ARG A 18 9.71 -18.49 -25.74
CA ARG A 18 9.29 -18.29 -24.34
C ARG A 18 7.82 -17.84 -24.27
N GLY A 19 7.38 -17.04 -25.25
CA GLY A 19 5.98 -16.65 -25.42
C GLY A 19 5.07 -17.85 -25.69
N ASP A 20 5.50 -18.76 -26.56
CA ASP A 20 4.74 -19.97 -26.89
C ASP A 20 4.67 -20.95 -25.72
N ALA A 21 5.73 -21.09 -24.92
CA ALA A 21 5.71 -21.92 -23.71
C ALA A 21 4.69 -21.40 -22.68
N ILE A 22 4.63 -20.08 -22.48
CA ILE A 22 3.66 -19.44 -21.57
C ILE A 22 2.24 -19.59 -22.10
N ARG A 23 2.02 -19.40 -23.40
CA ARG A 23 0.70 -19.56 -24.03
C ARG A 23 0.21 -21.01 -23.96
N THR A 24 1.11 -21.98 -24.12
CA THR A 24 0.79 -23.41 -24.01
C THR A 24 0.44 -23.79 -22.58
N ALA A 25 1.18 -23.30 -21.59
CA ALA A 25 0.86 -23.50 -20.18
C ALA A 25 -0.49 -22.87 -19.79
N LEU A 26 -0.80 -21.70 -20.33
CA LEU A 26 -2.08 -21.01 -20.08
C LEU A 26 -3.27 -21.74 -20.75
N MET A 27 -3.09 -22.18 -22.01
CA MET A 27 -4.13 -22.91 -22.76
C MET A 27 -4.41 -24.29 -22.16
N ALA A 28 -3.39 -24.98 -21.63
CA ALA A 28 -3.57 -26.24 -20.92
C ALA A 28 -4.49 -26.08 -19.70
N HIS A 29 -4.30 -25.01 -18.91
CA HIS A 29 -5.17 -24.72 -17.76
C HIS A 29 -6.59 -24.29 -18.15
N VAL A 30 -6.79 -23.62 -19.28
CA VAL A 30 -8.13 -23.25 -19.77
C VAL A 30 -8.89 -24.47 -20.32
N ALA A 31 -8.20 -25.39 -21.00
CA ALA A 31 -8.80 -26.61 -21.53
C ALA A 31 -9.20 -27.62 -20.44
N GLU A 32 -8.50 -27.60 -19.30
CA GLU A 32 -8.82 -28.43 -18.13
C GLU A 32 -10.06 -27.94 -17.37
N GLY A 33 -10.41 -26.65 -17.47
CA GLY A 33 -11.60 -26.07 -16.84
C GLY A 33 -12.92 -26.28 -17.61
N ALA A 34 -12.89 -26.80 -18.84
CA ALA A 34 -14.05 -26.89 -19.72
C ALA A 34 -14.43 -28.34 -20.07
N LYS A 35 -14.67 -29.19 -19.07
CA LYS A 35 -15.36 -30.48 -19.27
C LYS A 35 -16.56 -30.60 -18.33
N LYS A 36 -17.73 -30.15 -18.80
CA LYS A 36 -19.03 -30.58 -18.24
C LYS A 36 -19.35 -31.96 -18.83
N PRO A 37 -19.50 -33.04 -18.03
CA PRO A 37 -19.99 -34.29 -18.59
C PRO A 37 -21.53 -34.28 -18.60
N ALA A 38 -22.09 -34.28 -19.82
CA ALA A 38 -23.50 -34.60 -20.04
C ALA A 38 -23.78 -36.08 -19.70
N ARG A 39 -24.90 -36.33 -19.01
CA ARG A 39 -25.41 -37.65 -18.61
C ARG A 39 -25.45 -38.65 -19.79
N LYS A 40 -24.77 -39.81 -19.65
CA LYS A 40 -25.33 -41.13 -20.03
C LYS A 40 -24.58 -42.31 -19.40
N ARG A 41 -25.23 -42.89 -18.37
CA ARG A 41 -25.27 -44.30 -17.94
C ARG A 41 -24.27 -45.28 -18.62
N ARG A 42 -23.26 -45.75 -17.87
CA ARG A 42 -22.79 -47.15 -17.92
C ARG A 42 -22.01 -47.54 -16.67
N ARG A 43 -22.10 -48.83 -16.35
CA ARG A 43 -21.84 -49.52 -15.09
C ARG A 43 -20.35 -49.61 -14.68
N ILE A 44 -20.15 -49.54 -13.35
CA ILE A 44 -19.15 -50.23 -12.49
C ILE A 44 -17.67 -49.84 -12.73
N ILE A 45 -17.02 -49.35 -11.66
CA ILE A 45 -15.85 -49.95 -10.99
C ILE A 45 -15.45 -49.04 -9.81
N THR A 46 -15.37 -49.67 -8.64
CA THR A 46 -14.95 -49.16 -7.33
C THR A 46 -13.48 -48.75 -7.35
N ILE A 47 -13.12 -47.50 -7.04
CA ILE A 47 -11.74 -47.12 -6.65
C ILE A 47 -11.80 -46.03 -5.55
N VAL A 48 -11.41 -46.47 -4.35
CA VAL A 48 -10.63 -45.81 -3.28
C VAL A 48 -10.77 -44.28 -3.15
N VAL A 49 -11.34 -43.86 -2.03
CA VAL A 49 -11.21 -42.48 -1.51
C VAL A 49 -9.86 -42.37 -0.79
N PRO A 50 -8.92 -41.51 -1.24
CA PRO A 50 -8.03 -40.85 -0.32
C PRO A 50 -8.52 -39.41 -0.15
N SER A 51 -9.08 -39.17 1.02
CA SER A 51 -9.32 -37.86 1.60
C SER A 51 -8.00 -37.08 1.66
N VAL A 52 -7.81 -36.16 0.73
CA VAL A 52 -6.90 -35.02 0.89
C VAL A 52 -7.70 -33.77 0.60
N LEU A 53 -8.41 -33.30 1.63
CA LEU A 53 -8.85 -31.91 1.72
C LEU A 53 -7.59 -31.06 1.87
N LEU A 54 -6.99 -30.64 0.76
CA LEU A 54 -6.16 -29.45 0.76
C LEU A 54 -6.98 -28.33 0.12
N ALA A 55 -7.91 -27.81 0.90
CA ALA A 55 -8.47 -26.49 0.63
C ALA A 55 -7.35 -25.49 0.89
N ILE A 56 -6.53 -25.20 -0.12
CA ILE A 56 -5.79 -23.94 -0.14
C ILE A 56 -6.83 -22.87 -0.48
N ALA A 57 -7.61 -22.50 0.53
CA ALA A 57 -8.24 -21.20 0.52
C ALA A 57 -7.10 -20.19 0.72
N VAL A 58 -6.52 -19.69 -0.38
CA VAL A 58 -5.90 -18.36 -0.34
C VAL A 58 -7.05 -17.36 -0.30
N THR A 59 -7.81 -17.42 0.79
CA THR A 59 -8.55 -16.27 1.25
C THR A 59 -7.46 -15.32 1.73
N GLY A 60 -6.99 -14.45 0.82
CA GLY A 60 -6.56 -13.12 1.19
C GLY A 60 -7.76 -12.36 1.74
N ALA A 61 -8.37 -12.90 2.80
CA ALA A 61 -9.29 -12.19 3.64
C ALA A 61 -8.40 -11.16 4.32
N THR A 62 -8.35 -9.97 3.73
CA THR A 62 -8.23 -8.72 4.47
C THR A 62 -9.39 -8.72 5.46
N LEU A 63 -9.22 -9.49 6.54
CA LEU A 63 -9.93 -9.22 7.77
C LEU A 63 -9.77 -7.73 7.97
N TRP A 64 -10.90 -7.05 8.15
CA TRP A 64 -10.97 -5.69 8.66
C TRP A 64 -10.36 -5.73 10.06
N LEU A 65 -9.03 -5.86 10.09
CA LEU A 65 -8.28 -6.20 11.28
C LEU A 65 -8.12 -4.88 11.99
N VAL A 66 -9.14 -4.54 12.75
CA VAL A 66 -9.08 -3.49 13.74
C VAL A 66 -7.85 -3.81 14.59
N LYS A 67 -6.86 -2.92 14.57
CA LYS A 67 -5.58 -3.09 15.29
C LYS A 67 -5.34 -1.92 16.24
N PRO A 68 -4.71 -2.16 17.39
CA PRO A 68 -4.15 -1.08 18.18
C PRO A 68 -2.87 -0.55 17.52
N VAL A 69 -2.59 0.74 17.72
CA VAL A 69 -1.26 1.31 17.48
C VAL A 69 -0.36 0.81 18.59
N THR A 70 0.65 0.01 18.24
CA THR A 70 1.59 -0.57 19.20
C THR A 70 2.89 0.21 19.30
N ASP A 71 3.24 0.95 18.24
CA ASP A 71 4.38 1.84 18.21
C ASP A 71 3.91 3.30 18.13
N GLN A 72 4.19 4.05 19.19
CA GLN A 72 3.85 5.47 19.32
C GLN A 72 5.07 6.37 19.12
N GLY A 73 6.24 5.84 18.73
CA GLY A 73 7.45 6.64 18.53
C GLY A 73 7.39 7.52 17.29
N ALA A 74 6.57 7.16 16.31
CA ALA A 74 6.38 7.90 15.07
C ALA A 74 4.96 7.76 14.52
N VAL A 75 4.57 8.73 13.71
CA VAL A 75 3.30 8.76 12.98
C VAL A 75 3.59 9.10 11.52
N HIS A 76 2.97 8.37 10.61
CA HIS A 76 2.99 8.69 9.18
C HIS A 76 1.82 9.60 8.84
N CYS A 77 2.11 10.83 8.42
CA CYS A 77 1.13 11.80 7.97
C CYS A 77 1.14 11.85 6.43
N PHE A 78 0.04 11.45 5.80
CA PHE A 78 -0.03 11.36 4.34
C PHE A 78 -0.73 12.56 3.71
N ALA A 79 -0.20 13.00 2.57
CA ALA A 79 -0.80 14.06 1.75
C ALA A 79 -1.97 13.53 0.92
N ARG A 80 -1.92 12.25 0.53
CA ARG A 80 -2.94 11.55 -0.25
C ARG A 80 -3.08 10.11 0.22
N ALA A 81 -4.20 9.48 -0.13
CA ALA A 81 -4.48 8.09 0.22
C ALA A 81 -4.19 7.10 -0.90
N GLU A 82 -3.80 7.60 -2.07
CA GLU A 82 -3.33 6.79 -3.18
C GLU A 82 -1.86 6.43 -3.03
N ILE A 83 -1.53 5.21 -3.44
CA ILE A 83 -0.16 4.74 -3.53
C ILE A 83 0.49 5.36 -4.78
N ASP A 84 1.71 5.84 -4.65
CA ASP A 84 2.51 6.35 -5.75
C ASP A 84 3.02 5.21 -6.67
N TRP A 85 3.72 5.57 -7.74
CA TRP A 85 4.24 4.59 -8.70
C TRP A 85 5.38 3.71 -8.14
N PHE A 86 5.97 4.09 -7.00
CA PHE A 86 6.99 3.31 -6.29
C PHE A 86 6.39 2.40 -5.21
N GLY A 87 5.08 2.44 -4.98
CA GLY A 87 4.43 1.63 -3.96
C GLY A 87 4.38 2.29 -2.57
N GLY A 88 4.79 3.56 -2.45
CA GLY A 88 4.73 4.35 -1.22
C GLY A 88 3.46 5.20 -1.12
N PHE A 89 3.15 5.67 0.09
CA PHE A 89 2.15 6.72 0.27
C PHE A 89 2.87 8.07 0.36
N PRO A 90 2.46 9.08 -0.42
CA PRO A 90 3.09 10.40 -0.41
C PRO A 90 2.81 11.12 0.91
N GLY A 91 3.85 11.60 1.58
CA GLY A 91 3.74 12.25 2.87
C GLY A 91 5.04 12.28 3.67
N ALA A 92 4.89 12.44 4.99
CA ALA A 92 6.00 12.58 5.92
C ALA A 92 5.82 11.67 7.14
N THR A 93 6.94 11.15 7.64
CA THR A 93 6.99 10.46 8.94
C THR A 93 7.45 11.47 10.01
N VAL A 94 6.66 11.62 11.07
CA VAL A 94 6.90 12.60 12.13
C VAL A 94 7.01 11.89 13.46
N SER A 95 8.01 12.25 14.24
CA SER A 95 8.18 11.81 15.63
C SER A 95 8.16 13.01 16.56
N ALA A 96 7.73 12.79 17.80
CA ALA A 96 7.83 13.78 18.86
C ALA A 96 9.14 13.55 19.64
N ALA A 97 9.85 14.64 19.93
CA ALA A 97 11.03 14.62 20.77
C ALA A 97 10.92 15.65 21.89
N ALA A 98 11.37 15.27 23.07
CA ALA A 98 11.53 16.17 24.21
C ALA A 98 12.73 17.10 24.00
N PRO A 99 12.86 18.19 24.78
CA PRO A 99 13.97 19.15 24.64
C PRO A 99 15.37 18.53 24.81
N ASN A 100 15.46 17.39 25.49
CA ASN A 100 16.68 16.59 25.64
C ASN A 100 16.94 15.64 24.45
N ALA A 101 16.23 15.81 23.34
CA ALA A 101 16.24 14.94 22.15
C ALA A 101 15.80 13.49 22.42
N GLU A 102 15.17 13.22 23.56
CA GLU A 102 14.58 11.91 23.84
C GLU A 102 13.25 11.76 23.10
N GLN A 103 13.00 10.61 22.49
CA GLN A 103 11.76 10.36 21.77
C GLN A 103 10.60 10.22 22.76
N VAL A 104 9.50 10.94 22.48
CA VAL A 104 8.30 10.92 23.32
C VAL A 104 7.19 10.22 22.57
N PRO A 105 6.37 9.38 23.23
CA PRO A 105 5.19 8.79 22.62
C PRO A 105 4.24 9.84 22.03
N VAL A 106 3.72 9.57 20.84
CA VAL A 106 2.68 10.37 20.20
C VAL A 106 1.31 9.84 20.60
N ASP A 107 0.65 10.53 21.53
CA ASP A 107 -0.68 10.14 22.04
C ASP A 107 -1.81 10.45 21.04
N ASP A 108 -1.70 11.56 20.31
CA ASP A 108 -2.71 12.03 19.35
C ASP A 108 -2.11 12.25 17.95
N ALA A 109 -2.21 11.20 17.14
CA ALA A 109 -1.77 11.21 15.75
C ALA A 109 -2.55 12.21 14.87
N ILE A 110 -3.86 12.42 15.12
CA ILE A 110 -4.67 13.36 14.33
C ILE A 110 -4.21 14.77 14.60
N ALA A 111 -4.05 15.13 15.88
CA ALA A 111 -3.58 16.46 16.26
C ALA A 111 -2.19 16.74 15.68
N LEU A 112 -1.26 15.77 15.76
CA LEU A 112 0.08 15.92 15.19
C LEU A 112 0.02 16.15 13.67
N CYS A 113 -0.67 15.29 12.92
CA CYS A 113 -0.73 15.43 11.46
C CYS A 113 -1.52 16.67 11.02
N THR A 114 -2.50 17.12 11.81
CA THR A 114 -3.19 18.40 11.59
C THR A 114 -2.20 19.57 11.66
N GLN A 115 -1.25 19.56 12.61
CA GLN A 115 -0.21 20.59 12.68
C GLN A 115 0.74 20.53 11.48
N VAL A 116 1.14 19.32 11.06
CA VAL A 116 2.00 19.12 9.89
C VAL A 116 1.35 19.68 8.61
N TRP A 117 0.05 19.46 8.44
CA TRP A 117 -0.73 20.08 7.36
C TRP A 117 -0.74 21.60 7.46
N LYS A 118 -1.03 22.16 8.63
CA LYS A 118 -1.06 23.61 8.87
C LYS A 118 0.28 24.27 8.60
N ASP A 119 1.37 23.62 9.02
CA ASP A 119 2.74 24.05 8.78
C ASP A 119 3.12 23.93 7.29
N GLY A 120 2.24 23.42 6.41
CA GLY A 120 2.45 23.35 4.97
C GLY A 120 3.44 22.27 4.52
N LEU A 121 3.79 21.33 5.41
CA LEU A 121 4.70 20.24 5.07
C LEU A 121 4.05 19.18 4.17
N LEU A 122 2.72 19.21 4.02
CA LEU A 122 1.96 18.28 3.19
C LEU A 122 1.22 19.03 2.09
N ASP A 123 1.36 18.53 0.86
CA ASP A 123 0.69 19.06 -0.31
C ASP A 123 0.24 17.91 -1.23
N PRO A 124 -1.07 17.74 -1.47
CA PRO A 124 -1.60 16.66 -2.29
C PRO A 124 -1.32 16.85 -3.78
N GLU A 125 -0.84 18.01 -4.22
CA GLU A 125 -0.50 18.26 -5.63
C GLU A 125 0.97 17.91 -5.93
N VAL A 126 1.80 17.74 -4.89
CA VAL A 126 3.21 17.35 -5.01
C VAL A 126 3.34 15.82 -5.10
N ALA A 127 4.23 15.33 -5.96
CA ALA A 127 4.40 13.89 -6.20
C ALA A 127 4.69 13.10 -4.92
N ASP A 128 5.69 13.53 -4.14
CA ASP A 128 6.07 12.88 -2.87
C ASP A 128 5.21 13.33 -1.68
N GLY A 129 4.25 14.23 -1.91
CA GLY A 129 3.36 14.77 -0.88
C GLY A 129 4.01 15.81 0.04
N THR A 130 5.30 16.10 -0.13
CA THR A 130 6.04 17.09 0.68
C THR A 130 6.69 18.13 -0.24
N PRO A 131 6.26 19.39 -0.22
CA PRO A 131 6.86 20.42 -1.06
C PRO A 131 8.31 20.69 -0.64
N GLN A 132 9.24 20.71 -1.60
CA GLN A 132 10.66 20.95 -1.36
C GLN A 132 11.14 22.24 -2.02
N GLY A 133 12.05 22.91 -1.33
CA GLY A 133 12.75 24.09 -1.83
C GLY A 133 13.85 23.73 -2.82
N PRO A 134 14.51 24.74 -3.42
CA PRO A 134 15.63 24.54 -4.34
C PRO A 134 16.83 23.79 -3.72
N ASP A 135 16.93 23.81 -2.39
CA ASP A 135 17.96 23.12 -1.60
C ASP A 135 17.54 21.70 -1.16
N GLY A 136 16.38 21.21 -1.62
CA GLY A 136 15.84 19.90 -1.28
C GLY A 136 15.28 19.81 0.15
N ARG A 137 15.18 20.93 0.87
CA ARG A 137 14.58 20.96 2.21
C ARG A 137 13.07 21.17 2.13
N PRO A 138 12.28 20.62 3.07
CA PRO A 138 10.85 20.87 3.10
C PRO A 138 10.55 22.36 3.21
N ILE A 139 9.64 22.85 2.37
CA ILE A 139 9.09 24.21 2.50
C ILE A 139 8.10 24.18 3.65
N VAL A 140 8.28 25.08 4.60
CA VAL A 140 7.35 25.27 5.71
C VAL A 140 6.65 26.61 5.57
N ASN A 141 5.35 26.60 5.81
CA ASN A 141 4.54 27.79 5.88
C ASN A 141 4.67 28.44 7.26
N GLU A 142 5.42 29.53 7.34
CA GLU A 142 5.65 30.26 8.59
C GLU A 142 4.36 30.78 9.25
N ARG A 143 3.29 30.99 8.46
CA ARG A 143 1.99 31.45 8.97
C ARG A 143 1.13 30.34 9.54
N ARG A 144 1.47 29.08 9.24
CA ARG A 144 0.77 27.88 9.71
C ARG A 144 -0.74 27.88 9.40
N ASP A 145 -1.11 28.43 8.25
CA ASP A 145 -2.49 28.60 7.79
C ASP A 145 -2.82 27.74 6.57
N SER A 146 -1.98 26.74 6.27
CA SER A 146 -2.23 25.79 5.18
C SER A 146 -3.50 24.97 5.46
N PRO A 147 -4.29 24.67 4.41
CA PRO A 147 -5.56 23.96 4.57
C PRO A 147 -5.34 22.53 5.05
N VAL A 148 -6.16 22.10 6.00
CA VAL A 148 -6.17 20.73 6.51
C VAL A 148 -7.37 20.00 5.90
N PRO A 149 -7.19 18.82 5.29
CA PRO A 149 -8.29 18.03 4.79
C PRO A 149 -9.17 17.52 5.94
N ASP A 150 -10.48 17.54 5.74
CA ASP A 150 -11.48 16.99 6.66
C ASP A 150 -12.38 16.02 5.89
N PRO A 151 -12.55 14.76 6.33
CA PRO A 151 -11.98 14.17 7.55
C PRO A 151 -10.53 13.66 7.42
N LEU A 152 -9.83 13.56 8.57
CA LEU A 152 -8.61 12.78 8.75
C LEU A 152 -8.92 11.47 9.46
N THR A 153 -8.37 10.36 8.97
CA THR A 153 -8.59 9.02 9.53
C THR A 153 -7.28 8.39 9.99
N VAL A 154 -7.27 7.81 11.19
CA VAL A 154 -6.14 7.03 11.71
C VAL A 154 -6.28 5.56 11.33
N CYS A 155 -5.28 5.08 10.61
CA CYS A 155 -5.07 3.70 10.23
C CYS A 155 -3.82 3.16 10.93
N VAL A 156 -3.62 1.84 10.86
CA VAL A 156 -2.48 1.15 11.46
C VAL A 156 -1.68 0.46 10.37
N MET A 157 -0.39 0.76 10.32
CA MET A 157 0.55 0.12 9.40
C MET A 157 0.88 -1.32 9.82
N ARG A 158 1.58 -2.06 8.95
CA ARG A 158 1.98 -3.45 9.24
C ARG A 158 2.95 -3.58 10.41
N ASP A 159 3.79 -2.56 10.62
CA ASP A 159 4.76 -2.47 11.72
C ASP A 159 4.13 -2.01 13.05
N GLY A 160 2.85 -1.60 13.04
CA GLY A 160 2.11 -1.19 14.23
C GLY A 160 2.18 0.31 14.55
N THR A 161 2.80 1.12 13.68
CA THR A 161 2.77 2.58 13.76
C THR A 161 1.44 3.15 13.27
N ALA A 162 1.14 4.38 13.68
CA ALA A 162 -0.04 5.10 13.22
C ALA A 162 0.19 5.73 11.83
N ALA A 163 -0.82 5.60 10.97
CA ALA A 163 -0.88 6.21 9.64
C ALA A 163 -2.11 7.10 9.55
N VAL A 164 -1.95 8.39 9.30
CA VAL A 164 -3.07 9.34 9.18
C VAL A 164 -3.26 9.68 7.70
N LEU A 165 -4.44 9.33 7.19
CA LEU A 165 -4.82 9.54 5.80
C LEU A 165 -5.95 10.56 5.70
N PRO A 166 -5.94 11.42 4.66
CA PRO A 166 -7.10 12.24 4.34
C PRO A 166 -8.22 11.36 3.78
N GLY A 167 -9.45 11.60 4.25
CA GLY A 167 -10.64 10.89 3.82
C GLY A 167 -11.38 10.18 4.96
N PRO A 168 -12.54 9.59 4.64
CA PRO A 168 -13.45 9.00 5.63
C PRO A 168 -12.87 7.70 6.23
N ALA A 169 -13.49 7.18 7.30
CA ALA A 169 -13.03 5.98 8.00
C ALA A 169 -12.83 4.74 7.10
N THR A 170 -13.54 4.66 5.96
CA THR A 170 -13.39 3.58 4.97
C THR A 170 -12.07 3.64 4.19
N ILE A 171 -11.29 4.71 4.33
CA ILE A 171 -10.03 4.92 3.60
C ILE A 171 -8.95 3.92 3.98
N CYS A 172 -8.89 3.49 5.25
CA CYS A 172 -7.90 2.51 5.69
C CYS A 172 -7.97 1.23 4.86
N SER A 173 -9.18 0.70 4.67
CA SER A 173 -9.38 -0.54 3.92
C SER A 173 -9.11 -0.37 2.43
N ARG A 174 -9.40 0.81 1.86
CA ARG A 174 -9.05 1.13 0.46
C ARG A 174 -7.54 1.24 0.26
N ALA A 175 -6.84 1.78 1.25
CA ALA A 175 -5.38 1.86 1.30
C ALA A 175 -4.72 0.52 1.68
N GLY A 176 -5.49 -0.54 1.96
CA GLY A 176 -4.94 -1.83 2.39
C GLY A 176 -4.34 -1.82 3.80
N LEU A 177 -4.69 -0.82 4.61
CA LEU A 177 -4.28 -0.64 5.99
C LEU A 177 -5.35 -1.14 6.98
N ALA A 178 -4.93 -1.42 8.20
CA ALA A 178 -5.82 -1.77 9.30
C ALA A 178 -6.53 -0.51 9.85
N SER A 179 -7.77 -0.63 10.28
CA SER A 179 -8.44 0.43 11.04
C SER A 179 -7.95 0.45 12.49
N ARG A 180 -7.89 1.64 13.10
CA ARG A 180 -7.55 1.77 14.52
C ARG A 180 -8.70 1.23 15.39
N GLN A 181 -8.36 0.50 16.45
CA GLN A 181 -9.31 0.19 17.53
C GLN A 181 -9.55 1.41 18.40
N GLU A 182 -10.79 1.91 18.48
CA GLU A 182 -11.20 2.84 19.52
C GLU A 182 -11.29 2.07 20.84
N ARG A 183 -10.59 2.54 21.88
CA ARG A 183 -10.56 1.92 23.20
C ARG A 183 -11.56 2.61 24.12
#